data_AF-A0A517N0X9-F1
#
_entry.id   AF-A0A517N0X9-F1
#
_cell.length_a   1.000
_cell.length_b   1.000
_cell.length_c   1.000
_cell.angle_alpha   90.00
_cell.angle_beta   90.00
_cell.angle_gamma   90.00
#
_symmetry.space_group_name_H-M   'P 1'
#
loop_
_entity.id
_entity.type
_entity.pdbx_description
1 polymer ?
#
loop_
_entity_poly.entity_id
_entity_poly.type
_entity_poly.pdbx_seq_one_letter_code
_entity_poly.pdbx_strand_id
1 'polypeptide(L)'
;MIARSRTSRAGSILIGVLVCLAIATSIVTTSVRTALDTRRALRTQHQVRQTELLLAAGIQRAWQQLQSSADYRGETWELPAGTIPSLDAAQVEIAIGDAAKSIGDESTVREVQVTARLSVATRTIKRSYRFSTEPEATNEP
;
A
#
# COMPACT_ATOMS: atom_id res chain seq x y z
N MET A 1 6.33 72.39 34.13
CA MET A 1 7.06 71.19 33.67
C MET A 1 6.02 70.23 33.10
N ILE A 2 6.01 70.03 31.79
CA ILE A 2 4.85 69.53 31.02
C ILE A 2 4.71 68.01 31.19
N ALA A 3 3.59 67.57 31.78
CA ALA A 3 3.18 66.18 31.83
C ALA A 3 2.72 65.73 30.43
N ARG A 4 3.46 64.78 29.84
CA ARG A 4 3.06 64.12 28.59
C ARG A 4 2.07 62.99 28.89
N SER A 5 0.78 63.28 28.82
CA SER A 5 -0.27 62.27 28.69
C SER A 5 -0.57 62.02 27.22
N ARG A 6 0.22 61.17 26.56
CA ARG A 6 -0.15 60.57 25.28
C ARG A 6 0.31 59.12 25.29
N THR A 7 -0.64 58.18 25.19
CA THR A 7 -0.55 56.88 24.45
C THR A 7 -1.39 55.73 25.05
N SER A 8 -2.67 55.92 25.43
CA SER A 8 -3.54 54.75 25.66
C SER A 8 -4.00 54.09 24.34
N ARG A 9 -4.15 54.89 23.27
CA ARG A 9 -4.56 54.43 21.93
C ARG A 9 -3.50 53.59 21.20
N ALA A 10 -2.22 53.80 21.52
CA ALA A 10 -1.13 53.03 20.94
C ALA A 10 -1.13 51.58 21.46
N GLY A 11 -1.48 51.39 22.73
CA GLY A 11 -1.61 50.05 23.33
C GLY A 11 -2.73 49.22 22.69
N SER A 12 -3.90 49.83 22.44
CA SER A 12 -5.03 49.11 21.82
C SER A 12 -4.74 48.67 20.38
N ILE A 13 -4.01 49.47 19.61
CA ILE A 13 -3.62 49.11 18.23
C ILE A 13 -2.62 47.94 18.25
N LEU A 14 -1.66 47.95 19.17
CA LEU A 14 -0.68 46.87 19.31
C LEU A 14 -1.35 45.53 19.67
N ILE A 15 -2.34 45.57 20.57
CA ILE A 15 -3.13 44.38 20.92
C ILE A 15 -3.88 43.85 19.70
N GLY A 16 -4.52 44.73 18.92
CA GLY A 16 -5.23 44.33 17.69
C GLY A 16 -4.31 43.65 16.67
N VAL A 17 -3.11 44.20 16.47
CA VAL A 17 -2.09 43.60 15.58
C VAL A 17 -1.62 42.24 16.10
N LEU A 18 -1.37 42.11 17.41
CA LEU A 18 -0.96 40.84 18.00
C LEU A 18 -2.04 39.76 17.87
N VAL A 19 -3.31 40.12 18.05
CA VAL A 19 -4.43 39.19 17.85
C VAL A 19 -4.52 38.77 16.38
N CYS A 20 -4.41 39.71 15.45
CA CYS A 20 -4.42 39.41 14.02
C CYS A 20 -3.25 38.49 13.62
N LEU A 21 -2.05 38.77 14.13
CA LEU A 21 -0.86 37.96 13.90
C LEU A 21 -1.01 36.55 14.51
N ALA A 22 -1.58 36.45 15.72
CA ALA A 22 -1.85 35.17 16.37
C ALA A 22 -2.84 34.31 15.55
N ILE A 23 -3.92 34.93 15.04
CA ILE A 23 -4.89 34.26 14.18
C ILE A 23 -4.22 33.79 12.87
N ALA A 24 -3.45 34.66 12.21
CA ALA A 24 -2.74 34.32 10.97
C ALA A 24 -1.75 33.17 11.18
N THR A 25 -0.98 33.22 12.28
CA THR A 25 0.00 32.18 12.64
C THR A 25 -0.70 30.85 12.92
N SER A 26 -1.86 30.86 13.58
CA SER A 26 -2.66 29.65 13.82
C SER A 26 -3.10 28.98 12.52
N ILE A 27 -3.58 29.76 11.54
CA ILE A 27 -4.01 29.25 10.23
C ILE A 27 -2.83 28.64 9.46
N VAL A 28 -1.67 29.30 9.46
CA VAL A 28 -0.47 28.78 8.78
C VAL A 28 0.01 27.49 9.45
N THR A 29 0.05 27.46 10.78
CA THR A 29 0.53 26.29 11.54
C THR A 29 -0.36 25.07 11.34
N THR A 30 -1.68 25.26 11.33
CA THR A 30 -2.64 24.18 11.06
C THR A 30 -2.51 23.67 9.63
N SER A 31 -2.34 24.55 8.65
CA SER A 31 -2.12 24.17 7.25
C SER A 31 -0.85 23.33 7.06
N VAL A 32 0.25 23.73 7.69
CA VAL A 32 1.51 22.98 7.66
C VAL A 32 1.33 21.60 8.29
N ARG A 33 0.67 21.53 9.45
CA ARG A 33 0.40 20.27 10.13
C ARG A 33 -0.43 19.32 9.26
N THR A 34 -1.51 19.82 8.67
CA THR A 34 -2.37 19.05 7.76
C THR A 34 -1.60 18.56 6.54
N ALA A 35 -0.71 19.38 5.97
CA ALA A 35 0.12 18.97 4.84
C ALA A 35 1.09 17.83 5.20
N LEU A 36 1.70 17.90 6.40
CA LEU A 36 2.59 16.84 6.89
C LEU A 36 1.82 15.53 7.16
N ASP A 37 0.64 15.62 7.76
CA ASP A 37 -0.21 14.45 8.04
C ASP A 37 -0.73 13.83 6.75
N THR A 38 -1.13 14.66 5.77
CA THR A 38 -1.54 14.20 4.43
C THR A 38 -0.41 13.45 3.73
N ARG A 39 0.82 13.97 3.79
CA ARG A 39 1.98 13.28 3.20
C ARG A 39 2.22 11.89 3.81
N ARG A 40 2.05 11.75 5.13
CA ARG A 40 2.18 10.46 5.82
C ARG A 40 1.06 9.49 5.41
N ALA A 41 -0.17 9.99 5.31
CA ALA A 41 -1.32 9.21 4.87
C ALA A 41 -1.13 8.70 3.42
N LEU A 42 -0.72 9.60 2.50
CA LEU A 42 -0.45 9.26 1.10
C LEU A 42 0.63 8.19 0.98
N ARG A 43 1.74 8.31 1.73
CA ARG A 43 2.81 7.29 1.70
C ARG A 43 2.30 5.91 2.08
N THR A 44 1.42 5.84 3.09
CA THR A 44 0.81 4.57 3.52
C THR A 44 -0.13 4.02 2.45
N GLN A 45 -0.94 4.87 1.82
CA GLN A 45 -1.82 4.47 0.72
C GLN A 45 -1.05 3.94 -0.48
N HIS A 46 0.05 4.60 -0.87
CA HIS A 46 0.92 4.12 -1.94
C HIS A 46 1.48 2.73 -1.65
N GLN A 47 1.94 2.46 -0.43
CA GLN A 47 2.47 1.15 -0.05
C GLN A 47 1.43 0.04 -0.12
N VAL A 48 0.21 0.31 0.36
CA VAL A 48 -0.90 -0.64 0.25
C VAL A 48 -1.19 -0.92 -1.22
N ARG A 49 -1.27 0.13 -2.05
CA ARG A 49 -1.56 -0.03 -3.48
C ARG A 49 -0.46 -0.79 -4.22
N GLN A 50 0.81 -0.51 -3.92
CA GLN A 50 1.96 -1.26 -4.48
C GLN A 50 1.88 -2.73 -4.11
N THR A 51 1.52 -3.07 -2.87
CA THR A 51 1.36 -4.46 -2.43
C THR A 51 0.21 -5.15 -3.16
N GLU A 52 -0.89 -4.46 -3.42
CA GLU A 52 -2.01 -4.98 -4.20
C GLU A 52 -1.64 -5.24 -5.66
N LEU A 53 -0.90 -4.33 -6.28
CA LEU A 53 -0.40 -4.51 -7.64
C LEU A 53 0.60 -5.68 -7.72
N LEU A 54 1.46 -5.83 -6.72
CA LEU A 54 2.40 -6.96 -6.61
C LEU A 54 1.64 -8.29 -6.49
N LEU A 55 0.57 -8.32 -5.69
CA LEU A 55 -0.29 -9.49 -5.56
C LEU A 55 -0.99 -9.83 -6.89
N ALA A 56 -1.55 -8.83 -7.59
CA ALA A 56 -2.18 -9.04 -8.88
C ALA A 56 -1.20 -9.59 -9.93
N ALA A 57 0.02 -9.04 -9.97
CA ALA A 57 1.09 -9.56 -10.82
C ALA A 57 1.46 -11.01 -10.46
N GLY A 58 1.51 -11.33 -9.17
CA GLY A 58 1.72 -12.70 -8.67
C GLY A 58 0.64 -13.67 -9.09
N ILE A 59 -0.63 -13.26 -9.04
CA ILE A 59 -1.78 -14.07 -9.49
C ILE A 59 -1.69 -14.33 -10.99
N GLN A 60 -1.42 -13.29 -11.79
CA GLN A 60 -1.29 -13.43 -13.23
C GLN A 60 -0.12 -14.35 -13.61
N ARG A 61 1.00 -14.22 -12.90
CA ARG A 61 2.17 -15.11 -13.06
C ARG A 61 1.83 -16.55 -12.72
N ALA A 62 1.14 -16.80 -11.61
CA ALA A 62 0.69 -18.14 -11.24
C ALA A 62 -0.21 -18.75 -12.33
N TRP A 63 -1.20 -18.00 -12.82
CA TRP A 63 -2.07 -18.44 -13.91
C TRP A 63 -1.31 -18.80 -15.19
N GLN A 64 -0.32 -17.98 -15.57
CA GLN A 64 0.51 -18.26 -16.74
C GLN A 64 1.35 -19.52 -16.55
N GLN A 65 1.93 -19.71 -15.35
CA GLN A 65 2.73 -20.90 -15.03
C GLN A 65 1.88 -22.17 -15.03
N LEU A 66 0.69 -22.15 -14.42
CA LEU A 66 -0.24 -23.28 -14.41
C LEU A 66 -0.69 -23.68 -15.83
N GLN A 67 -0.92 -22.71 -16.72
CA GLN A 67 -1.26 -22.98 -18.12
C GLN A 67 -0.06 -23.54 -18.90
N SER A 68 1.15 -23.04 -18.62
CA SER A 68 2.36 -23.49 -19.33
C SER A 68 2.86 -24.87 -18.87
N SER A 69 2.61 -25.24 -17.61
CA SER A 69 3.10 -26.48 -17.01
C SER A 69 2.12 -27.02 -15.99
N ALA A 70 1.55 -28.19 -16.31
CA ALA A 70 0.68 -28.93 -15.41
C ALA A 70 1.41 -29.49 -14.18
N ASP A 71 2.74 -29.52 -14.16
CA ASP A 71 3.54 -30.01 -13.02
C ASP A 71 4.05 -28.87 -12.12
N TYR A 72 3.63 -27.64 -12.37
CA TYR A 72 4.03 -26.49 -11.56
C TYR A 72 3.57 -26.67 -10.09
N ARG A 73 4.52 -26.56 -9.14
CA ARG A 73 4.29 -26.75 -7.69
C ARG A 73 4.29 -25.45 -6.88
N GLY A 74 4.43 -24.31 -7.55
CA GLY A 74 4.63 -23.02 -6.90
C GLY A 74 6.08 -22.54 -7.00
N GLU A 75 6.30 -21.28 -6.66
CA GLU A 75 7.61 -20.63 -6.71
C GLU A 75 7.66 -19.44 -5.74
N THR A 76 8.88 -19.01 -5.41
CA THR A 76 9.10 -17.72 -4.75
C THR A 76 9.75 -16.76 -5.73
N TRP A 77 9.05 -15.68 -6.05
CA TRP A 77 9.54 -14.61 -6.90
C TRP A 77 10.04 -13.44 -6.06
N GLU A 78 11.35 -13.22 -6.09
CA GLU A 78 12.00 -12.12 -5.38
C GLU A 78 12.24 -10.94 -6.32
N LEU A 79 11.86 -9.75 -5.87
CA LEU A 79 12.13 -8.49 -6.54
C LEU A 79 13.10 -7.70 -5.65
N PRO A 80 14.40 -7.66 -5.99
CA PRO A 80 15.38 -6.85 -5.29
C PRO A 80 15.02 -5.36 -5.35
N ALA A 81 15.42 -4.63 -4.31
CA ALA A 81 15.28 -3.18 -4.28
C ALA A 81 15.95 -2.54 -5.52
N GLY A 82 15.28 -1.57 -6.14
CA GLY A 82 15.77 -0.89 -7.33
C GLY A 82 15.41 -1.55 -8.67
N THR A 83 14.81 -2.74 -8.67
CA THR A 83 14.26 -3.35 -9.89
C THR A 83 13.10 -2.52 -10.45
N ILE A 84 12.27 -1.97 -9.57
CA ILE A 84 11.18 -1.05 -9.90
C ILE A 84 11.48 0.29 -9.21
N PRO A 85 11.50 1.42 -9.94
CA PRO A 85 11.65 2.73 -9.34
C PRO A 85 10.58 2.94 -8.27
N SER A 86 10.97 3.43 -7.08
CA SER A 86 10.08 3.64 -5.91
C SER A 86 9.54 2.39 -5.20
N LEU A 87 10.02 1.18 -5.56
CA LEU A 87 9.72 -0.05 -4.84
C LEU A 87 10.96 -0.54 -4.09
N ASP A 88 10.79 -0.77 -2.79
CA ASP A 88 11.77 -1.49 -1.97
C ASP A 88 11.76 -2.99 -2.32
N ALA A 89 12.58 -3.77 -1.62
CA ALA A 89 12.61 -5.22 -1.83
C ALA A 89 11.22 -5.84 -1.56
N ALA A 90 10.76 -6.66 -2.51
CA ALA A 90 9.47 -7.35 -2.45
C ALA A 90 9.64 -8.84 -2.74
N GLN A 91 8.74 -9.65 -2.20
CA GLN A 91 8.72 -11.09 -2.39
C GLN A 91 7.29 -11.54 -2.62
N VAL A 92 7.08 -12.34 -3.66
CA VAL A 92 5.81 -13.02 -3.93
C VAL A 92 6.03 -14.52 -3.77
N GLU A 93 5.28 -15.14 -2.88
CA GLU A 93 5.30 -16.57 -2.63
C GLU A 93 4.03 -17.18 -3.23
N ILE A 94 4.20 -18.09 -4.19
CA ILE A 94 3.12 -18.82 -4.84
C ILE A 94 3.22 -20.27 -4.35
N ALA A 95 2.19 -20.73 -3.64
CA ALA A 95 2.07 -22.10 -3.16
C ALA A 95 0.85 -22.77 -3.79
N ILE A 96 0.99 -24.01 -4.26
CA ILE A 96 -0.11 -24.79 -4.83
C ILE A 96 -0.37 -25.97 -3.89
N GLY A 97 -1.59 -26.02 -3.35
CA GLY A 97 -2.11 -27.16 -2.61
C GLY A 97 -3.03 -27.99 -3.52
N ASP A 98 -2.97 -29.31 -3.38
CA ASP A 98 -3.99 -30.17 -3.96
C ASP A 98 -5.23 -30.08 -3.05
N ALA A 99 -6.32 -29.47 -3.53
CA ALA A 99 -7.57 -29.49 -2.78
C ALA A 99 -8.16 -30.89 -2.87
N ALA A 100 -8.70 -31.35 -1.74
CA ALA A 100 -9.16 -32.72 -1.54
C ALA A 100 -9.96 -33.24 -2.74
N LYS A 101 -9.56 -34.44 -3.22
CA LYS A 101 -10.31 -35.25 -4.20
C LYS A 101 -11.79 -35.21 -3.86
N SER A 102 -12.61 -34.56 -4.70
CA SER A 102 -14.06 -34.67 -4.59
C SER A 102 -14.42 -36.10 -4.93
N ILE A 103 -15.01 -36.81 -3.96
CA ILE A 103 -15.40 -38.21 -4.11
C ILE A 103 -16.55 -38.27 -5.13
N GLY A 104 -16.24 -38.61 -6.38
CA GLY A 104 -17.24 -38.93 -7.40
C GLY A 104 -17.05 -38.28 -8.78
N ASP A 105 -16.09 -37.37 -8.96
CA ASP A 105 -15.84 -36.72 -10.25
C ASP A 105 -14.33 -36.57 -10.46
N GLU A 106 -13.82 -36.92 -11.63
CA GLU A 106 -12.39 -37.10 -11.92
C GLU A 106 -11.62 -35.75 -12.03
N SER A 107 -12.25 -34.65 -11.66
CA SER A 107 -11.69 -33.30 -11.65
C SER A 107 -10.91 -33.04 -10.36
N THR A 108 -9.58 -33.10 -10.44
CA THR A 108 -8.68 -32.71 -9.36
C THR A 108 -8.65 -31.19 -9.24
N VAL A 109 -9.41 -30.62 -8.31
CA VAL A 109 -9.38 -29.18 -8.02
C VAL A 109 -8.04 -28.83 -7.36
N ARG A 110 -7.29 -27.89 -7.94
CA ARG A 110 -6.04 -27.37 -7.34
C ARG A 110 -6.31 -26.05 -6.64
N GLU A 111 -5.89 -25.92 -5.38
CA GLU A 111 -5.99 -24.68 -4.61
C GLU A 111 -4.68 -23.91 -4.71
N VAL A 112 -4.72 -22.74 -5.33
CA VAL A 112 -3.54 -21.87 -5.48
C VAL A 112 -3.60 -20.76 -4.44
N GLN A 113 -2.57 -20.67 -3.61
CA GLN A 113 -2.39 -19.59 -2.62
C GLN A 113 -1.23 -18.69 -3.05
N VAL A 114 -1.55 -17.42 -3.33
CA VAL A 114 -0.56 -16.40 -3.69
C VAL A 114 -0.42 -15.41 -2.54
N THR A 115 0.80 -15.20 -2.08
CA THR A 115 1.13 -14.31 -0.96
C THR A 115 2.14 -13.27 -1.40
N ALA A 116 1.75 -12.01 -1.38
CA ALA A 116 2.62 -10.87 -1.64
C ALA A 116 3.16 -10.29 -0.32
N ARG A 117 4.47 -10.05 -0.26
CA ARG A 117 5.18 -9.38 0.84
C ARG A 117 5.96 -8.20 0.29
N LEU A 118 5.73 -7.02 0.86
CA LEU A 118 6.53 -5.83 0.59
C LEU A 118 7.30 -5.46 1.85
N SER A 119 8.63 -5.43 1.77
CA SER A 119 9.50 -5.02 2.89
C SER A 119 9.87 -3.55 2.74
N VAL A 120 9.42 -2.70 3.66
CA VAL A 120 9.72 -1.25 3.64
C VAL A 120 10.40 -0.89 4.94
N ALA A 121 11.73 -0.73 4.91
CA ALA A 121 12.67 -0.20 5.92
C ALA A 121 12.61 -0.75 7.38
N THR A 122 11.45 -1.18 7.88
CA THR A 122 11.18 -1.72 9.23
C THR A 122 9.79 -2.37 9.34
N ARG A 123 8.94 -2.28 8.31
CA ARG A 123 7.57 -2.82 8.30
C ARG A 123 7.36 -3.72 7.08
N THR A 124 6.82 -4.90 7.31
CA THR A 124 6.42 -5.84 6.25
C THR A 124 4.92 -5.83 6.11
N ILE A 125 4.41 -5.48 4.92
CA ILE A 125 2.98 -5.60 4.59
C ILE A 125 2.79 -6.93 3.87
N LYS A 126 1.85 -7.75 4.36
CA LYS A 126 1.50 -9.06 3.80
C LYS A 126 0.03 -9.06 3.34
N ARG A 127 -0.21 -9.48 2.10
CA ARG A 127 -1.55 -9.76 1.56
C ARG A 127 -1.52 -11.14 0.90
N SER A 128 -2.55 -11.94 1.14
CA SER A 128 -2.71 -13.27 0.55
C SER A 128 -4.05 -13.39 -0.15
N TYR A 129 -4.05 -14.03 -1.31
CA TYR A 129 -5.25 -14.38 -2.06
C TYR A 129 -5.19 -15.87 -2.40
N ARG A 130 -6.35 -16.51 -2.41
CA ARG A 130 -6.51 -17.94 -2.60
C ARG A 130 -7.63 -18.17 -3.59
N PHE A 131 -7.36 -18.97 -4.61
CA PHE A 131 -8.35 -19.33 -5.61
C PHE A 131 -8.18 -20.78 -6.02
N SER A 132 -9.31 -21.43 -6.34
CA SER A 132 -9.31 -22.79 -6.86
C SER A 132 -9.28 -22.73 -8.39
N THR A 133 -8.44 -23.55 -9.00
CA THR A 133 -8.44 -23.77 -10.45
C THR A 133 -8.96 -25.17 -10.72
N GLU A 134 -10.06 -25.26 -11.45
CA GLU A 134 -10.50 -26.50 -12.08
C GLU A 134 -9.69 -26.67 -13.38
N PRO A 135 -9.05 -27.82 -13.63
CA PRO A 135 -8.30 -28.02 -14.86
C PRO A 135 -9.29 -28.07 -16.03
N GLU A 136 -9.33 -27.00 -16.82
CA GLU A 136 -10.09 -26.95 -18.06
C GLU A 136 -9.51 -28.00 -19.00
N ALA A 137 -10.24 -29.10 -19.20
CA ALA A 137 -9.87 -30.17 -20.11
C ALA A 137 -9.65 -29.57 -21.50
N THR A 138 -8.41 -29.65 -21.98
CA THR A 138 -8.01 -29.28 -23.33
C THR A 138 -8.85 -30.08 -24.32
N ASN A 139 -9.88 -29.43 -24.87
CA ASN A 139 -10.66 -29.93 -25.99
C ASN A 139 -10.15 -29.19 -27.23
N GLU A 140 -9.34 -29.86 -28.05
CA GLU A 140 -9.10 -29.45 -29.44
C GLU A 140 -9.44 -30.63 -30.38
N PRO A 141 -9.99 -30.32 -31.57
CA PRO A 141 -10.80 -31.22 -32.41
C PRO A 141 -10.02 -32.26 -33.23
#